data_AF-A0A0G1IE61-F1
#
_entry.id   AF-A0A0G1IE61-F1
#
_cell.length_a   1.000
_cell.length_b   1.000
_cell.length_c   1.000
_cell.angle_alpha   90.00
_cell.angle_beta   90.00
_cell.angle_gamma   90.00
#
_symmetry.space_group_name_H-M   'P 1'
#
loop_
_entity.id
_entity.type
_entity.pdbx_description
1 polymer ?
#
loop_
_entity_poly.entity_id
_entity_poly.type
_entity_poly.pdbx_seq_one_letter_code
_entity_poly.pdbx_strand_id
1 'polypeptide(L)' 'MDQLYSWAPSPIVKLEMDEGTGTTLYDSSGNSRNGTLNGNPTWDAGKYGKGVKLDGTGDFIQVGDF' A
#
# COMPACT_ATOMS: atom_id res chain seq x y z
N MET A 1 -10.44 -6.11 25.29
CA MET A 1 -10.57 -7.44 24.65
C MET A 1 -9.30 -7.57 23.84
N ASP A 2 -8.21 -7.77 24.56
CA ASP A 2 -6.88 -7.42 24.07
C ASP A 2 -6.29 -8.67 23.44
N GLN A 3 -5.86 -8.51 22.21
CA GLN A 3 -5.73 -9.58 21.23
C GLN A 3 -4.75 -10.68 21.69
N LEU A 4 -5.32 -11.82 22.08
CA LEU A 4 -4.63 -13.10 22.04
C LEU A 4 -4.41 -13.44 20.56
N TYR A 5 -3.18 -13.84 20.19
CA TYR A 5 -2.68 -14.10 18.82
C TYR A 5 -2.00 -12.93 18.07
N SER A 6 -0.84 -12.47 18.56
CA SER A 6 0.18 -11.85 17.70
C SER A 6 1.44 -12.73 17.71
N TRP A 7 1.46 -13.73 16.81
CA TRP A 7 2.58 -14.66 16.66
C TRP A 7 3.54 -14.26 15.54
N ALA A 8 3.35 -13.08 14.96
CA ALA A 8 4.28 -12.45 14.03
C ALA A 8 4.47 -10.98 14.44
N PRO A 9 5.69 -10.43 14.33
CA PRO A 9 5.91 -9.01 14.52
C PRO A 9 5.03 -8.21 13.54
N SER A 10 4.52 -7.06 13.99
CA SER A 10 3.71 -6.19 13.15
C SER A 10 4.48 -5.79 11.88
N PRO A 11 3.83 -5.74 10.70
CA PRO A 11 4.46 -5.22 9.49
C PRO A 11 5.01 -3.82 9.70
N ILE A 12 6.16 -3.50 9.10
CA ILE A 12 6.70 -2.13 9.10
C ILE A 12 5.84 -1.23 8.20
N VAL A 13 5.34 -1.77 7.08
CA VAL A 13 4.47 -1.09 6.12
C VAL A 13 3.42 -2.08 5.63
N LYS A 14 2.16 -1.65 5.53
CA LYS A 14 1.08 -2.44 4.93
C LYS A 14 0.19 -1.55 4.06
N LEU A 15 0.42 -1.62 2.74
CA LEU A 15 -0.38 -0.92 1.74
C LEU A 15 -1.39 -1.90 1.14
N GLU A 16 -2.69 -1.64 1.31
CA GLU A 16 -3.76 -2.51 0.79
C GLU A 16 -4.03 -2.24 -0.71
N MET A 17 -3.70 -1.04 -1.19
CA MET A 17 -3.86 -0.63 -2.58
C MET A 17 -5.32 -0.72 -3.06
N ASP A 18 -6.24 -0.33 -2.18
CA ASP A 18 -7.68 -0.38 -2.39
C ASP A 18 -8.32 1.02 -2.52
N GLU A 19 -7.51 2.09 -2.45
CA GLU A 19 -7.98 3.48 -2.47
C GLU A 19 -8.71 3.83 -3.79
N GLY A 20 -8.33 3.20 -4.90
CA GLY A 20 -9.00 3.30 -6.20
C GLY A 20 -8.88 4.66 -6.88
N THR A 21 -8.24 5.65 -6.24
CA THR A 21 -8.04 6.99 -6.76
C THR A 21 -6.80 7.64 -6.13
N GLY A 22 -6.29 8.70 -6.75
CA GLY A 22 -5.20 9.50 -6.20
C GLY A 22 -3.86 8.79 -6.25
N THR A 23 -2.88 9.37 -5.56
CA THR A 23 -1.48 8.92 -5.56
C THR A 23 -0.97 8.50 -4.19
N THR A 24 -1.78 8.62 -3.14
CA THR A 24 -1.39 8.20 -1.78
C THR A 24 -1.94 6.82 -1.49
N LEU A 25 -1.06 5.93 -1.02
CA LEU A 25 -1.42 4.62 -0.48
C LEU A 25 -1.29 4.69 1.04
N TYR A 26 -2.38 4.47 1.76
CA TYR A 26 -2.38 4.61 3.21
C TYR A 26 -1.80 3.38 3.90
N ASP A 27 -0.92 3.61 4.87
CA ASP A 27 -0.31 2.54 5.65
C ASP A 27 -1.24 2.05 6.76
N SER A 28 -1.76 0.84 6.60
CA SER A 28 -2.61 0.16 7.56
C SER A 28 -1.84 -0.59 8.65
N SER A 29 -0.51 -0.52 8.67
CA SER A 29 0.31 -1.17 9.71
C SER A 29 0.26 -0.44 11.06
N GLY A 30 -0.18 0.81 11.06
CA GLY A 30 -0.17 1.69 12.25
C GLY A 30 1.12 2.50 12.41
N ASN A 31 2.08 2.38 11.50
CA ASN A 31 3.35 3.11 11.55
C ASN A 31 3.32 4.44 10.76
N SER A 32 2.19 4.80 10.14
CA SER A 32 1.99 6.02 9.35
C SER A 32 3.00 6.20 8.20
N ARG A 33 3.47 5.10 7.63
CA ARG A 33 4.44 5.07 6.52
C ARG A 33 3.72 4.98 5.18
N ASN A 34 2.93 6.00 4.86
CA ASN A 34 2.16 6.04 3.61
C ASN A 34 3.08 5.93 2.38
N GLY A 35 2.60 5.22 1.37
CA GLY A 35 3.24 5.15 0.06
C GLY A 35 2.77 6.27 -0.86
N THR A 36 3.66 6.68 -1.76
CA THR A 36 3.35 7.63 -2.84
C THR A 36 3.55 6.96 -4.19
N LEU A 37 2.52 6.99 -5.03
CA LEU A 37 2.56 6.59 -6.42
C LEU A 37 3.22 7.68 -7.26
N ASN A 38 4.24 7.29 -8.03
CA ASN A 38 4.98 8.15 -8.94
C ASN A 38 4.85 7.64 -10.37
N GLY A 39 4.98 8.55 -11.35
CA GLY A 39 4.76 8.25 -12.76
C GLY A 39 3.32 8.50 -13.18
N ASN A 40 2.75 7.54 -13.92
CA ASN A 40 1.37 7.56 -14.39
C ASN A 40 0.63 6.22 -14.13
N PRO A 41 0.72 5.67 -12.91
CA PRO A 41 0.06 4.42 -12.59
C PRO A 41 -1.45 4.57 -12.63
N THR A 42 -2.13 3.49 -12.97
CA THR A 42 -3.60 3.45 -13.09
C THR A 42 -4.21 2.51 -12.08
N TRP A 43 -5.45 2.79 -11.68
CA TRP A 43 -6.22 1.93 -10.79
C TRP A 43 -7.03 0.93 -11.63
N ASP A 44 -6.96 -0.34 -11.26
CA ASP A 44 -7.68 -1.43 -11.92
C ASP A 44 -8.25 -2.41 -10.88
N ALA A 45 -8.95 -3.46 -11.33
CA ALA A 45 -9.33 -4.57 -10.48
C ALA A 45 -8.08 -5.35 -10.04
N GLY A 46 -7.90 -5.49 -8.72
CA GLY A 46 -6.89 -6.35 -8.13
C GLY A 46 -7.37 -7.79 -8.05
N LYS A 47 -6.52 -8.68 -7.50
CA LYS A 47 -6.94 -10.05 -7.17
C LYS A 47 -8.11 -10.05 -6.17
N TYR A 48 -8.08 -9.10 -5.25
CA TYR A 48 -9.15 -8.77 -4.32
C TYR A 48 -9.34 -7.26 -4.40
N GLY A 49 -10.58 -6.78 -4.49
CA GLY A 49 -10.86 -5.34 -4.54
C GLY A 49 -10.25 -4.63 -5.75
N LYS A 50 -9.57 -3.51 -5.48
CA LYS A 50 -8.82 -2.70 -6.44
C LYS A 50 -7.34 -3.05 -6.39
N GLY A 51 -6.59 -2.42 -7.27
CA GLY A 51 -5.14 -2.53 -7.29
C GLY A 51 -4.55 -1.44 -8.17
N VAL A 52 -3.25 -1.26 -8.03
CA VAL A 52 -2.47 -0.36 -8.88
C VAL A 52 -1.80 -1.16 -9.98
N LYS A 53 -1.99 -0.72 -11.23
CA LYS A 53 -1.28 -1.21 -12.39
C LYS A 53 -0.09 -0.30 -12.66
N LEU A 54 1.10 -0.88 -12.51
CA LEU A 54 2.37 -0.29 -12.90
C LEU A 54 2.70 -0.78 -14.32
N ASP A 55 2.87 0.13 -15.28
CA ASP A 55 3.05 -0.23 -16.69
C ASP A 55 4.47 -0.73 -17.05
N GLY A 56 5.38 -0.73 -16.07
CA GLY A 56 6.78 -1.13 -16.22
C GLY A 56 7.70 -0.02 -16.72
N THR A 57 7.19 1.20 -16.93
CA THR A 57 7.94 2.36 -17.42
C THR A 57 7.78 3.56 -16.48
N GLY A 58 8.72 3.72 -15.54
CA GLY A 58 8.75 4.90 -14.66
C GLY A 58 7.69 4.90 -13.54
N ASP A 59 6.79 3.91 -13.52
CA ASP A 59 5.82 3.69 -12.45
C ASP A 59 6.45 2.98 -11.24
N PHE A 60 6.32 3.57 -10.06
CA PHE A 60 6.74 2.95 -8.81
C PHE A 60 6.01 3.52 -7.59
N ILE A 61 6.02 2.74 -6.51
CA ILE A 61 5.58 3.17 -5.18
C ILE A 61 6.83 3.55 -4.39
N GLN A 62 6.88 4.78 -3.90
CA GLN A 62 7.89 5.23 -2.96
C GLN A 62 7.33 5.13 -1.55
N VAL A 63 8.08 4.49 -0.66
CA VAL A 63 7.81 4.51 0.79
C VAL A 63 9.04 5.09 1.49
N GLY A 64 8.83 5.83 2.58
CA GLY A 64 9.93 6.36 3.38
C GLY A 64 10.81 5.25 3.98
N ASP A 65 12.06 5.59 4.27
CA ASP A 65 13.08 4.67 4.79
C ASP A 65 12.70 4.03 6.15
N PHE A 66 13.16 2.80 6.44
CA PHE A 66 12.85 2.03 7.66
C PHE A 66 14.06 1.32 8.27
#